data_AF-A0A3L7ZIP0-F1
#
_entry.id   AF-A0A3L7ZIP0-F1
#
_cell.length_a   1.000
_cell.length_b   1.000
_cell.length_c   1.000
_cell.angle_alpha   90.00
_cell.angle_beta   90.00
_cell.angle_gamma   90.00
#
_symmetry.space_group_name_H-M   'P 1'
#
loop_
_entity.id
_entity.type
_entity.pdbx_description
1 polymer ?
#
loop_
_entity_poly.entity_id
_entity_poly.type
_entity_poly.pdbx_seq_one_letter_code
_entity_poly.pdbx_strand_id
1 'polypeptide(L)' 'LIIYALLLFVDAMFRNKCDLRVGLLSVIASFTQLFGYGVGFLRSII' A
#
# COMPACT_ATOMS: atom_id res chain seq x y z
N LEU A 1 1.97 -2.33 -12.69
CA LEU A 1 1.11 -1.75 -11.63
C LEU A 1 -0.04 -2.68 -11.22
N ILE A 2 -0.85 -3.16 -12.17
CA ILE A 2 -2.02 -4.01 -11.87
C ILE A 2 -1.63 -5.33 -11.17
N ILE A 3 -0.59 -6.01 -11.67
CA ILE A 3 -0.07 -7.24 -11.04
C ILE A 3 0.46 -6.99 -9.62
N TYR A 4 1.11 -5.85 -9.40
CA TYR A 4 1.63 -5.46 -8.08
C TYR A 4 0.50 -5.17 -7.09
N ALA A 5 -0.55 -4.46 -7.52
CA ALA A 5 -1.72 -4.20 -6.68
C ALA A 5 -2.47 -5.50 -6.32
N LEU A 6 -2.59 -6.45 -7.25
CA LEU A 6 -3.18 -7.78 -7.00
C LEU A 6 -2.35 -8.59 -6.01
N LEU A 7 -1.03 -8.64 -6.17
CA LEU A 7 -0.13 -9.33 -5.24
C LEU A 7 -0.20 -8.73 -3.83
N LEU A 8 -0.17 -7.39 -3.72
CA LEU A 8 -0.29 -6.69 -2.45
C LEU A 8 -1.64 -6.96 -1.76
N PHE A 9 -2.72 -6.98 -2.54
CA PHE A 9 -4.06 -7.28 -2.05
C PHE A 9 -4.15 -8.72 -1.54
N VAL A 10 -3.62 -9.69 -2.29
CA VAL A 10 -3.62 -11.11 -1.92
C VAL A 10 -2.74 -11.37 -0.68
N ASP A 11 -1.55 -10.76 -0.60
CA ASP A 11 -0.66 -10.88 0.57
C ASP A 11 -1.33 -10.33 1.84
N ALA A 12 -1.94 -9.15 1.74
CA ALA A 12 -2.64 -8.51 2.86
C ALA A 12 -3.88 -9.31 3.28
N MET A 13 -4.63 -9.88 2.32
CA MET A 13 -5.74 -10.78 2.59
C MET A 13 -5.27 -12.03 3.36
N PHE A 14 -4.22 -12.71 2.90
CA PHE A 14 -3.74 -13.94 3.54
C PHE A 14 -3.16 -13.69 4.94
N ARG A 15 -2.41 -12.60 5.14
CA ARG A 15 -1.85 -12.26 6.46
C ARG A 15 -2.90 -11.85 7.48
N ASN A 16 -4.06 -11.38 7.04
CA ASN A 16 -5.12 -10.89 7.92
C ASN A 16 -6.37 -11.79 7.93
N LYS A 17 -6.17 -13.11 7.83
CA LYS A 17 -7.23 -14.14 7.91
C LYS A 17 -8.33 -14.01 6.83
N CYS A 18 -7.94 -13.68 5.60
CA CYS A 18 -8.85 -13.47 4.46
C CYS A 18 -9.86 -12.33 4.67
N ASP A 19 -9.45 -11.27 5.35
CA ASP A 19 -10.27 -10.06 5.50
C ASP A 19 -10.15 -9.15 4.26
N LEU A 20 -11.22 -9.12 3.47
CA LEU A 20 -11.33 -8.30 2.25
C LEU A 20 -11.17 -6.79 2.53
N ARG A 21 -11.52 -6.32 3.73
CA ARG A 21 -11.42 -4.89 4.09
C ARG A 21 -9.95 -4.51 4.24
N VAL A 22 -9.15 -5.39 4.83
CA VAL A 22 -7.70 -5.17 5.02
C VAL A 22 -6.94 -5.21 3.69
N GLY A 23 -7.35 -6.08 2.76
CA GLY A 23 -6.81 -6.07 1.40
C GLY A 23 -6.97 -4.71 0.71
N LEU A 24 -8.18 -4.13 0.77
CA LEU A 24 -8.46 -2.83 0.16
C LEU A 24 -7.72 -1.67 0.86
N LEU A 25 -7.67 -1.70 2.20
CA LEU A 25 -6.92 -0.74 3.01
C LEU A 25 -5.42 -0.78 2.70
N SER A 26 -4.85 -1.95 2.43
CA SER A 26 -3.43 -2.12 2.09
C SER A 26 -3.06 -1.43 0.77
N VAL A 27 -3.94 -1.52 -0.24
CA VAL A 27 -3.76 -0.83 -1.52
C VAL A 27 -3.74 0.68 -1.29
N ILE A 28 -4.73 1.22 -0.57
CA ILE A 28 -4.80 2.66 -0.24
C ILE A 28 -3.57 3.10 0.55
N ALA A 29 -3.15 2.31 1.55
CA ALA A 29 -1.98 2.59 2.36
C ALA A 29 -0.70 2.65 1.52
N SER A 30 -0.52 1.76 0.54
CA SER A 30 0.64 1.81 -0.38
C SER A 30 0.67 3.09 -1.21
N PHE A 31 -0.47 3.63 -1.64
CA PHE A 31 -0.53 4.93 -2.32
C PHE A 31 -0.20 6.08 -1.36
N THR A 32 -0.80 6.10 -0.17
CA THR A 32 -0.46 7.07 0.89
C THR A 32 1.02 7.01 1.22
N GLN A 33 1.61 5.82 1.25
CA GLN A 33 3.02 5.59 1.52
C GLN A 33 3.92 6.07 0.37
N LEU A 34 3.51 5.89 -0.88
CA LEU A 34 4.20 6.45 -2.04
C LEU A 34 4.25 7.99 -1.99
N PHE A 35 3.12 8.63 -1.70
CA PHE A 35 3.07 10.09 -1.57
C PHE A 35 3.76 10.58 -0.29
N GLY A 36 3.59 9.87 0.83
CA GLY A 36 4.17 10.22 2.13
C GLY A 36 5.69 10.10 2.13
N TYR A 37 6.23 9.02 1.56
CA TYR A 37 7.68 8.91 1.36
C TYR A 37 8.17 9.86 0.28
N GLY A 38 7.47 10.03 -0.84
CA GLY A 38 7.88 10.96 -1.89
C GLY A 38 7.95 12.41 -1.39
N VAL A 39 6.88 12.90 -0.76
CA VAL A 39 6.81 14.25 -0.20
C VAL A 39 7.75 14.41 1.00
N GLY A 40 7.84 13.40 1.87
CA GLY A 40 8.78 13.41 3.00
C GLY A 40 10.24 13.46 2.56
N PHE A 41 10.59 12.76 1.47
CA PHE A 41 11.92 12.78 0.88
C PHE A 41 12.22 14.16 0.25
N LEU A 42 11.27 14.75 -0.47
CA LEU A 42 11.40 16.11 -0.99
C LEU A 42 11.59 17.15 0.13
N ARG A 43 10.85 17.03 1.24
CA ARG A 43 11.01 17.89 2.42
C ARG A 43 12.33 17.69 3.18
N SER A 44 12.97 16.54 3.02
CA SER A 44 14.28 16.28 3.64
C SER A 44 15.45 16.82 2.82
N ILE A 45 15.24 17.13 1.54
CA ILE A 45 16.27 17.55 0.59
C ILE A 45 16.25 19.06 0.35
N ILE A 46 15.10 19.72 0.60
CA ILE A 46 14.91 21.18 0.52
C ILE A 46 15.13 21.82 1.90
#